data_AF-A0A090VVF9-F1
#
_entry.id   AF-A0A090VVF9-F1
#
_cell.length_a   1.000
_cell.length_b   1.000
_cell.length_c   1.000
_cell.angle_alpha   90.00
_cell.angle_beta   90.00
_cell.angle_gamma   90.00
#
_symmetry.space_group_name_H-M   'P 1'
#
loop_
_entity.id
_entity.type
_entity.pdbx_description
1 polymer ?
#
loop_
_entity_poly.entity_id
_entity_poly.type
_entity_poly.pdbx_seq_one_letter_code
_entity_poly.pdbx_strand_id
1 'polypeptide(L)'
;MSGKADSIHVNHESGLTQLININTPGSSAAFSTARKPILWNLGNQMTGDTIHLQSDTVKDKMDSLIVFNHAFLISKDTLGDGFNQINGKKLVGLFNDKNELYHVDIIKNAQSIYYFRNENNELVGIDKSKSGLINILIQDNAIEEVRKINQIDGNIYPESKFPKNERILKGFDWREDERPNSVEDLFKDDPPLELPVIKGLDDYIPEEDFFDEDLTNRINLGKKNRALSSRGRINKQRNLLRSKHNFKDHWNSKGVQVIKTSVLAPNKKNEVSEIKGKASGNNYLYHHIDSTEGEFKFSIWLKGKGTIQLVIQEHGGDFTRYKTMNVSLKDKWEKYSISSVKADDGNKVRVMICEVQNTDTVYLWNSSLTMID
;
A
#
# COMPACT_ATOMS: atom_id res chain seq x y z
N MET A 1 -14.93 21.64 6.64
CA MET A 1 -15.54 20.48 5.95
C MET A 1 -15.17 19.22 6.69
N SER A 2 -16.04 18.21 6.70
CA SER A 2 -15.73 16.86 7.17
C SER A 2 -16.12 15.84 6.10
N GLY A 3 -15.55 14.64 6.14
CA GLY A 3 -15.76 13.62 5.12
C GLY A 3 -15.50 12.22 5.63
N LYS A 4 -16.15 11.23 5.00
CA LYS A 4 -15.97 9.81 5.32
C LYS A 4 -15.97 8.99 4.03
N ALA A 5 -15.00 8.09 3.93
CA ALA A 5 -14.84 7.16 2.81
C ALA A 5 -14.08 5.92 3.27
N ASP A 6 -14.12 4.84 2.47
CA ASP A 6 -13.34 3.63 2.79
C ASP A 6 -11.84 3.80 2.47
N SER A 7 -11.51 4.63 1.48
CA SER A 7 -10.14 4.98 1.12
C SER A 7 -10.00 6.45 0.73
N ILE A 8 -8.92 7.08 1.20
CA ILE A 8 -8.55 8.46 0.87
C ILE A 8 -7.14 8.44 0.28
N HIS A 9 -7.01 8.91 -0.97
CA HIS A 9 -5.73 9.03 -1.66
C HIS A 9 -5.37 10.50 -1.83
N VAL A 10 -4.20 10.90 -1.34
CA VAL A 10 -3.72 12.29 -1.42
C VAL A 10 -2.44 12.34 -2.23
N ASN A 11 -2.42 13.17 -3.28
CA ASN A 11 -1.23 13.55 -4.00
C ASN A 11 -0.92 15.02 -3.74
N HIS A 12 0.10 15.27 -2.92
CA HIS A 12 0.51 16.62 -2.54
C HIS A 12 1.15 17.41 -3.68
N GLU A 13 1.83 16.75 -4.62
CA GLU A 13 2.46 17.41 -5.77
C GLU A 13 1.41 18.00 -6.71
N SER A 14 0.34 17.24 -6.96
CA SER A 14 -0.76 17.68 -7.82
C SER A 14 -1.91 18.37 -7.07
N GLY A 15 -1.89 18.40 -5.74
CA GLY A 15 -2.99 18.91 -4.91
C GLY A 15 -4.29 18.10 -4.98
N LEU A 16 -4.23 16.84 -5.43
CA LEU A 16 -5.43 16.01 -5.65
C LEU A 16 -5.70 15.13 -4.42
N THR A 17 -6.92 15.21 -3.89
CA THR A 17 -7.43 14.31 -2.85
C THR A 17 -8.63 13.54 -3.40
N GLN A 18 -8.60 12.21 -3.34
CA GLN A 18 -9.66 11.33 -3.85
C GLN A 18 -10.27 10.53 -2.71
N LEU A 19 -11.60 10.57 -2.58
CA LEU A 19 -12.38 9.76 -1.65
C LEU A 19 -13.10 8.68 -2.45
N ILE A 20 -12.86 7.44 -2.08
CA ILE A 20 -13.33 6.24 -2.79
C ILE A 20 -13.91 5.26 -1.78
N ASN A 21 -15.04 4.66 -2.11
CA ASN A 21 -15.56 3.52 -1.36
C ASN A 21 -15.32 2.21 -2.10
N ILE A 22 -14.99 1.16 -1.35
CA ILE A 22 -14.69 -0.16 -1.87
C ILE A 22 -15.98 -0.96 -1.86
N ASN A 23 -16.69 -0.93 -2.98
CA ASN A 23 -17.81 -1.83 -3.19
C ASN A 23 -17.28 -3.24 -3.45
N THR A 24 -17.38 -4.13 -2.45
CA THR A 24 -16.86 -5.50 -2.56
C THR A 24 -17.63 -6.24 -3.66
N PRO A 25 -16.99 -6.65 -4.77
CA PRO A 25 -17.66 -7.41 -5.82
C PRO A 25 -17.91 -8.82 -5.28
N GLY A 26 -19.11 -9.05 -4.74
CA GLY A 26 -19.46 -10.29 -4.05
C GLY A 26 -20.64 -10.17 -3.09
N SER A 27 -21.02 -8.96 -2.66
CA SER A 27 -22.32 -8.76 -2.00
C SER A 27 -23.43 -8.82 -3.05
N SER A 28 -23.73 -10.02 -3.54
CA SER A 28 -24.91 -10.35 -4.36
C SER A 28 -26.23 -10.21 -3.60
N ALA A 29 -26.23 -9.53 -2.45
CA ALA A 29 -27.47 -9.03 -1.88
C ALA A 29 -28.02 -8.03 -2.89
N ALA A 30 -29.05 -8.42 -3.65
CA ALA A 30 -29.82 -7.56 -4.55
C ALA A 30 -30.43 -6.30 -3.86
N PHE A 31 -30.15 -6.15 -2.55
CA PHE A 31 -30.59 -5.09 -1.65
C PHE A 31 -29.42 -4.35 -0.97
N SER A 32 -28.17 -4.62 -1.33
CA SER A 32 -26.99 -3.90 -0.85
C SER A 32 -26.90 -2.54 -1.58
N THR A 33 -27.23 -1.46 -0.88
CA THR A 33 -26.95 -0.10 -1.38
C THR A 33 -25.44 0.09 -1.33
N ALA A 34 -24.81 0.24 -2.50
CA ALA A 34 -23.40 0.57 -2.62
C ALA A 34 -23.07 1.78 -1.75
N ARG A 35 -22.22 1.60 -0.74
CA ARG A 35 -21.85 2.68 0.18
C ARG A 35 -21.05 3.70 -0.60
N LYS A 36 -21.43 4.97 -0.49
CA LYS A 36 -20.78 6.06 -1.21
C LYS A 36 -19.90 6.91 -0.29
N PRO A 37 -18.77 7.43 -0.78
CA PRO A 37 -18.06 8.50 -0.09
C PRO A 37 -19.01 9.68 0.14
N ILE A 38 -18.77 10.37 1.25
CA ILE A 38 -19.63 11.43 1.74
C ILE A 38 -18.80 12.60 2.25
N LEU A 39 -19.25 13.81 1.94
CA LEU A 39 -18.71 15.06 2.46
C LEU A 39 -19.83 15.87 3.11
N TRP A 40 -19.51 16.50 4.24
CA TRP A 40 -20.37 17.47 4.90
C TRP A 40 -19.74 18.86 4.88
N ASN A 41 -20.52 19.84 4.47
CA ASN A 41 -20.14 21.25 4.48
C ASN A 41 -21.34 22.15 4.81
N LEU A 42 -21.24 22.96 5.86
CA LEU A 42 -22.26 23.97 6.22
C LEU A 42 -23.69 23.42 6.30
N GLY A 43 -23.88 22.25 6.91
CA GLY A 43 -25.21 21.59 7.00
C GLY A 43 -25.66 20.89 5.73
N ASN A 44 -24.86 20.93 4.67
CA ASN A 44 -25.11 20.21 3.42
C ASN A 44 -24.28 18.93 3.37
N GLN A 45 -24.89 17.88 2.83
CA GLN A 45 -24.29 16.57 2.63
C GLN A 45 -24.16 16.29 1.13
N MET A 46 -22.97 15.90 0.70
CA MET A 46 -22.66 15.58 -0.69
C MET A 46 -22.18 14.14 -0.80
N THR A 47 -22.74 13.39 -1.75
CA THR A 47 -22.37 11.99 -2.02
C THR A 47 -22.29 11.73 -3.51
N GLY A 48 -21.53 10.71 -3.90
CA GLY A 48 -21.44 10.22 -5.27
C GLY A 48 -20.57 8.98 -5.33
N ASP A 49 -20.31 8.43 -6.52
CA ASP A 49 -19.53 7.21 -6.64
C ASP A 49 -18.04 7.47 -6.30
N THR A 50 -17.54 8.66 -6.61
CA THR A 50 -16.19 9.10 -6.26
C THR A 50 -16.20 10.62 -6.06
N ILE A 51 -15.42 11.09 -5.08
CA ILE A 51 -15.30 12.52 -4.79
C ILE A 51 -13.84 12.93 -4.92
N HIS A 52 -13.56 13.95 -5.71
CA HIS A 52 -12.25 14.58 -5.81
C HIS A 52 -12.30 15.99 -5.20
N LEU A 53 -11.30 16.31 -4.40
CA LEU A 53 -10.98 17.66 -3.97
C LEU A 53 -9.66 18.05 -4.64
N GLN A 54 -9.66 19.19 -5.31
CA GLN A 54 -8.50 19.77 -5.97
C GLN A 54 -8.07 21.01 -5.19
N SER A 55 -6.80 21.04 -4.81
CA SER A 55 -6.16 22.20 -4.20
C SER A 55 -5.22 22.87 -5.21
N ASP A 56 -5.13 24.20 -5.13
CA ASP A 56 -4.11 24.99 -5.79
C ASP A 56 -2.83 24.93 -4.94
N THR A 57 -1.84 24.19 -5.42
CA THR A 57 -0.57 23.96 -4.70
C THR A 57 0.33 25.19 -4.64
N VAL A 58 0.07 26.22 -5.46
CA VAL A 58 0.82 27.49 -5.44
C VAL A 58 0.23 28.43 -4.40
N LYS A 59 -1.11 28.48 -4.29
CA LYS A 59 -1.81 29.37 -3.34
C LYS A 59 -2.11 28.73 -1.99
N ASP A 60 -1.95 27.42 -1.86
CA ASP A 60 -2.34 26.63 -0.70
C ASP A 60 -3.83 26.82 -0.34
N LYS A 61 -4.68 26.76 -1.37
CA LYS A 61 -6.13 26.96 -1.26
C LYS A 61 -6.91 25.84 -1.94
N MET A 62 -8.15 25.63 -1.52
CA MET A 62 -9.09 24.76 -2.23
C MET A 62 -9.50 25.45 -3.53
N ASP A 63 -9.47 24.70 -4.63
CA ASP A 63 -9.88 25.19 -5.95
C ASP A 63 -11.27 24.64 -6.29
N SER A 64 -11.39 23.31 -6.35
CA SER A 64 -12.61 22.66 -6.82
C SER A 64 -12.93 21.34 -6.11
N LEU A 65 -14.23 21.07 -6.04
CA LEU A 65 -14.82 19.81 -5.59
C LEU A 65 -15.50 19.16 -6.79
N ILE A 66 -15.20 17.91 -7.08
CA ILE A 66 -15.83 17.19 -8.20
C ILE A 66 -16.39 15.87 -7.68
N VAL A 67 -17.70 15.70 -7.81
CA VAL A 67 -18.39 14.46 -7.48
C VAL A 67 -18.80 13.75 -8.76
N PHE A 68 -18.30 12.54 -8.95
CA PHE A 68 -18.50 11.75 -10.16
C PHE A 68 -19.61 10.73 -9.97
N ASN A 69 -20.57 10.74 -10.90
CA ASN A 69 -21.68 9.80 -11.02
C ASN A 69 -22.59 9.75 -9.80
N HIS A 70 -23.90 9.68 -10.05
CA HIS A 70 -24.93 9.64 -9.01
C HIS A 70 -24.70 10.70 -7.91
N ALA A 71 -24.31 11.91 -8.33
CA ALA A 71 -24.03 13.02 -7.44
C ALA A 71 -25.33 13.42 -6.75
N PHE A 72 -25.26 13.59 -5.43
CA PHE A 72 -26.42 13.92 -4.61
C PHE A 72 -26.00 14.94 -3.57
N LEU A 73 -26.76 16.03 -3.50
CA LEU A 73 -26.67 17.10 -2.51
C LEU A 73 -27.96 17.08 -1.66
N ILE A 74 -27.81 16.99 -0.35
CA ILE A 74 -28.92 17.01 0.61
C ILE A 74 -28.66 18.12 1.63
N SER A 75 -29.69 18.88 1.93
CA SER A 75 -29.70 19.87 3.02
C SER A 75 -30.98 19.72 3.82
N LYS A 76 -30.88 19.67 5.15
CA LYS A 76 -32.04 19.56 6.02
C LYS A 76 -32.66 20.94 6.21
N ASP A 77 -33.98 21.04 6.01
CA ASP A 77 -34.72 22.25 6.38
C ASP A 77 -34.71 22.38 7.91
N THR A 78 -34.18 23.47 8.45
CA THR A 78 -34.08 23.68 9.90
C THR A 78 -35.40 24.04 10.55
N LEU A 79 -36.38 24.48 9.76
CA LEU A 79 -37.67 24.99 10.22
C LEU A 79 -38.83 24.00 9.97
N GLY A 80 -38.51 22.78 9.52
CA GLY A 80 -39.49 21.72 9.28
C GLY A 80 -38.82 20.36 9.17
N ASP A 81 -39.60 19.34 8.79
CA ASP A 81 -39.09 17.96 8.62
C ASP A 81 -38.64 17.66 7.18
N GLY A 82 -38.59 18.69 6.33
CA GLY A 82 -38.25 18.58 4.91
C GLY A 82 -36.75 18.44 4.64
N PHE A 83 -36.41 17.85 3.49
CA PHE A 83 -35.05 17.83 2.97
C PHE A 83 -35.04 18.48 1.59
N ASN A 84 -34.21 19.52 1.44
CA ASN A 84 -33.81 20.03 0.15
C ASN A 84 -32.86 19.01 -0.49
N GLN A 85 -33.19 18.58 -1.69
CA GLN A 85 -32.52 17.46 -2.36
C GLN A 85 -32.24 17.83 -3.80
N ILE A 86 -31.02 17.62 -4.24
CA ILE A 86 -30.63 17.82 -5.63
C ILE A 86 -29.76 16.64 -6.05
N ASN A 87 -30.15 15.93 -7.11
CA ASN A 87 -29.36 14.84 -7.67
C ASN A 87 -29.02 15.12 -9.13
N GLY A 88 -28.00 14.44 -9.64
CA GLY A 88 -27.59 14.52 -11.04
C GLY A 88 -26.47 13.55 -11.38
N LYS A 89 -25.95 13.63 -12.61
CA LYS A 89 -24.83 12.77 -13.01
C LYS A 89 -23.50 13.24 -12.43
N LYS A 90 -23.25 14.54 -12.36
CA LYS A 90 -21.97 15.09 -11.88
C LYS A 90 -22.25 16.35 -11.07
N LEU A 91 -21.51 16.55 -9.98
CA LEU A 91 -21.49 17.81 -9.25
C LEU A 91 -20.09 18.43 -9.35
N VAL A 92 -20.04 19.74 -9.59
CA VAL A 92 -18.82 20.54 -9.57
C VAL A 92 -19.03 21.71 -8.61
N GLY A 93 -18.23 21.77 -7.56
CA GLY A 93 -18.21 22.85 -6.59
C GLY A 93 -16.94 23.70 -6.75
N LEU A 94 -17.06 25.01 -6.60
CA LEU A 94 -15.94 25.94 -6.62
C LEU A 94 -15.79 26.63 -5.26
N PHE A 95 -14.53 26.84 -4.87
CA PHE A 95 -14.18 27.49 -3.61
C PHE A 95 -13.70 28.92 -3.83
N ASN A 96 -14.01 29.80 -2.89
CA ASN A 96 -13.58 31.19 -2.90
C ASN A 96 -12.19 31.34 -2.25
N ASP A 97 -11.68 32.57 -2.22
CA ASP A 97 -10.38 32.87 -1.60
C ASP A 97 -10.28 32.58 -0.10
N LYS A 98 -11.41 32.38 0.59
CA LYS A 98 -11.50 32.00 2.00
C LYS A 98 -11.64 30.48 2.20
N ASN A 99 -11.50 29.69 1.14
CA ASN A 99 -11.75 28.24 1.13
C ASN A 99 -13.21 27.85 1.45
N GLU A 100 -14.16 28.73 1.16
CA GLU A 100 -15.59 28.48 1.33
C GLU A 100 -16.22 28.10 -0.01
N LEU A 101 -17.08 27.09 -0.01
CA LEU A 101 -17.81 26.66 -1.20
C LEU A 101 -18.84 27.74 -1.57
N TYR A 102 -18.70 28.39 -2.73
CA TYR A 102 -19.56 29.50 -3.13
C TYR A 102 -20.43 29.21 -4.35
N HIS A 103 -20.08 28.18 -5.14
CA HIS A 103 -20.79 27.85 -6.37
C HIS A 103 -20.84 26.34 -6.57
N VAL A 104 -22.01 25.82 -6.94
CA VAL A 104 -22.23 24.39 -7.17
C VAL A 104 -23.04 24.18 -8.45
N ASP A 105 -22.50 23.39 -9.37
CA ASP A 105 -23.16 22.96 -10.60
C ASP A 105 -23.49 21.46 -10.55
N ILE A 106 -24.77 21.13 -10.72
CA ILE A 106 -25.27 19.76 -10.83
C ILE A 106 -25.67 19.51 -12.29
N ILE A 107 -24.93 18.63 -12.95
CA ILE A 107 -24.90 18.51 -14.41
C ILE A 107 -25.51 17.17 -14.86
N LYS A 108 -26.37 17.24 -15.89
CA LYS A 108 -27.09 16.15 -16.57
C LYS A 108 -28.08 15.40 -15.70
N ASN A 109 -29.30 15.26 -16.23
CA ASN A 109 -30.44 14.58 -15.57
C ASN A 109 -30.65 15.08 -14.15
N ALA A 110 -30.50 16.39 -13.95
CA ALA A 110 -30.59 16.98 -12.63
C ALA A 110 -32.05 16.97 -12.16
N GLN A 111 -32.31 16.53 -10.94
CA GLN A 111 -33.63 16.60 -10.32
C GLN A 111 -33.52 17.28 -8.96
N SER A 112 -34.49 18.12 -8.63
CA SER A 112 -34.55 18.81 -7.35
C SER A 112 -35.88 18.62 -6.65
N ILE A 113 -35.83 18.60 -5.32
CA ILE A 113 -36.96 18.90 -4.43
C ILE A 113 -36.48 20.03 -3.52
N TYR A 114 -37.18 21.16 -3.53
CA TYR A 114 -36.81 22.35 -2.77
C TYR A 114 -38.01 22.91 -2.00
N TYR A 115 -37.84 23.19 -0.72
CA TYR A 115 -38.87 23.75 0.16
C TYR A 115 -38.73 25.28 0.17
N PHE A 116 -39.64 25.98 -0.48
CA PHE A 116 -39.64 27.44 -0.55
C PHE A 116 -40.26 28.04 0.70
N ARG A 117 -39.54 28.95 1.36
CA ARG A 117 -40.04 29.73 2.50
C ARG A 117 -40.09 31.22 2.17
N ASN A 118 -41.04 31.93 2.77
CA ASN A 118 -41.15 33.40 2.66
C ASN A 118 -40.25 34.11 3.69
N GLU A 119 -40.27 35.44 3.69
CA GLU A 119 -39.51 36.29 4.64
C GLU A 119 -39.86 36.03 6.11
N ASN A 120 -41.07 35.53 6.39
CA ASN A 120 -41.53 35.16 7.73
C ASN A 120 -41.19 33.70 8.08
N ASN A 121 -40.35 33.03 7.29
CA ASN A 121 -39.97 31.62 7.44
C ASN A 121 -41.12 30.61 7.28
N GLU A 122 -42.24 31.01 6.70
CA GLU A 122 -43.39 30.13 6.45
C GLU A 122 -43.21 29.37 5.13
N LEU A 123 -43.55 28.07 5.12
CA LEU A 123 -43.49 27.24 3.91
C LEU A 123 -44.53 27.70 2.88
N VAL A 124 -44.05 28.23 1.76
CA VAL A 124 -44.88 28.69 0.64
C VAL A 124 -45.25 27.52 -0.27
N GLY A 125 -44.32 26.60 -0.50
CA GLY A 125 -44.53 25.45 -1.35
C GLY A 125 -43.30 24.58 -1.51
N ILE A 126 -43.51 23.41 -2.10
CA ILE A 126 -42.48 22.43 -2.40
C ILE A 126 -42.35 22.37 -3.91
N ASP A 127 -41.19 22.78 -4.40
CA ASP A 127 -40.84 22.70 -5.80
C ASP A 127 -40.18 21.37 -6.11
N LYS A 128 -40.67 20.71 -7.15
CA LYS A 128 -40.07 19.51 -7.71
C LYS A 128 -39.83 19.73 -9.19
N SER A 129 -38.58 19.56 -9.62
CA SER A 129 -38.21 19.84 -11.00
C SER A 129 -37.12 18.93 -11.56
N LYS A 130 -37.01 18.91 -12.89
CA LYS A 130 -35.99 18.23 -13.66
C LYS A 130 -35.40 19.18 -14.69
N SER A 131 -34.07 19.21 -14.78
CA SER A 131 -33.36 20.09 -15.69
C SER A 131 -32.07 19.45 -16.22
N GLY A 132 -31.51 20.05 -17.27
CA GLY A 132 -30.20 19.67 -17.78
C GLY A 132 -29.04 20.07 -16.85
N LEU A 133 -29.20 21.20 -16.14
CA LEU A 133 -28.23 21.77 -15.22
C LEU A 133 -28.98 22.50 -14.09
N ILE A 134 -28.48 22.37 -12.86
CA ILE A 134 -28.87 23.19 -11.72
C ILE A 134 -27.62 23.88 -11.21
N ASN A 135 -27.66 25.20 -11.17
CA ASN A 135 -26.63 26.05 -10.63
C ASN A 135 -27.09 26.59 -9.27
N ILE A 136 -26.20 26.55 -8.28
CA ILE A 136 -26.45 27.01 -6.92
C ILE A 136 -25.36 28.00 -6.56
N LEU A 137 -25.77 29.20 -6.15
CA LEU A 137 -24.88 30.21 -5.56
C LEU A 137 -25.07 30.20 -4.04
N ILE A 138 -23.95 30.18 -3.33
CA ILE A 138 -23.88 30.16 -1.88
C ILE A 138 -23.14 31.42 -1.43
N GLN A 139 -23.79 32.21 -0.60
CA GLN A 139 -23.23 33.42 0.00
C GLN A 139 -23.51 33.42 1.51
N ASP A 140 -22.54 33.86 2.31
CA ASP A 140 -22.66 33.93 3.77
C ASP A 140 -23.12 32.61 4.42
N ASN A 141 -22.60 31.49 3.89
CA ASN A 141 -22.93 30.12 4.29
C ASN A 141 -24.40 29.71 4.07
N ALA A 142 -25.17 30.46 3.28
CA ALA A 142 -26.56 30.17 2.90
C ALA A 142 -26.72 30.08 1.37
N ILE A 143 -27.74 29.34 0.92
CA ILE A 143 -28.09 29.30 -0.50
C ILE A 143 -28.74 30.65 -0.86
N GLU A 144 -28.11 31.38 -1.77
CA GLU A 144 -28.61 32.66 -2.27
C GLU A 144 -29.49 32.48 -3.50
N GLU A 145 -29.01 31.72 -4.49
CA GLU A 145 -29.73 31.49 -5.76
C GLU A 145 -29.68 30.01 -6.14
N VAL A 146 -30.81 29.50 -6.64
CA VAL A 146 -30.89 28.20 -7.32
C VAL A 146 -31.46 28.41 -8.72
N ARG A 147 -30.60 28.33 -9.73
CA ARG A 147 -30.96 28.52 -11.14
C ARG A 147 -31.02 27.19 -11.87
N LYS A 148 -32.16 26.92 -12.53
CA LYS A 148 -32.37 25.71 -13.33
C LYS A 148 -32.26 26.04 -14.80
N ILE A 149 -31.38 25.35 -15.51
CA ILE A 149 -31.08 25.59 -16.93
C ILE A 149 -31.53 24.38 -17.74
N ASN A 150 -32.21 24.63 -18.86
CA ASN A 150 -32.86 23.60 -19.68
C ASN A 150 -33.85 22.75 -18.85
N GLN A 151 -34.74 23.43 -18.13
CA GLN A 151 -35.80 22.79 -17.36
C GLN A 151 -36.82 22.14 -18.31
N ILE A 152 -37.15 20.87 -18.04
CA ILE A 152 -38.11 20.10 -18.85
C ILE A 152 -39.41 19.87 -18.07
N ASP A 153 -39.31 19.79 -16.73
CA ASP A 153 -40.40 19.46 -15.83
C ASP A 153 -40.19 20.27 -14.54
N GLY A 154 -41.22 20.93 -14.02
CA GLY A 154 -41.10 21.73 -12.80
C GLY A 154 -42.43 22.27 -12.32
N ASN A 155 -42.85 21.82 -11.13
CA ASN A 155 -44.10 22.19 -10.52
C ASN A 155 -43.88 22.57 -9.06
N ILE A 156 -44.59 23.60 -8.62
CA ILE A 156 -44.62 24.04 -7.21
C ILE A 156 -45.94 23.56 -6.60
N TYR A 157 -45.84 22.77 -5.55
CA TYR A 157 -46.99 22.19 -4.85
C TYR A 157 -47.13 22.84 -3.47
N PRO A 158 -48.34 23.25 -3.06
CA PRO A 158 -48.63 23.45 -1.64
C PRO A 158 -48.34 22.16 -0.86
N GLU A 159 -47.88 22.26 0.39
CA GLU A 159 -47.49 21.09 1.19
C GLU A 159 -48.57 20.01 1.26
N SER A 160 -49.84 20.43 1.39
CA SER A 160 -51.01 19.53 1.48
C SER A 160 -51.28 18.73 0.20
N LYS A 161 -50.80 19.22 -0.96
CA LYS A 161 -50.99 18.58 -2.26
C LYS A 161 -49.77 17.78 -2.72
N PHE A 162 -48.63 17.92 -2.04
CA PHE A 162 -47.41 17.23 -2.44
C PHE A 162 -47.40 15.78 -1.91
N PRO A 163 -47.39 14.76 -2.80
CA PRO A 163 -47.51 13.37 -2.38
C PRO A 163 -46.37 12.95 -1.45
N LYS A 164 -46.68 12.31 -0.31
CA LYS A 164 -45.67 11.90 0.69
C LYS A 164 -44.62 10.95 0.11
N ASN A 165 -45.02 10.05 -0.79
CA ASN A 165 -44.15 9.11 -1.50
C ASN A 165 -43.20 9.79 -2.49
N GLU A 166 -43.46 11.04 -2.88
CA GLU A 166 -42.65 11.79 -3.84
C GLU A 166 -41.71 12.80 -3.18
N ARG A 167 -41.72 12.89 -1.83
CA ARG A 167 -40.89 13.80 -1.03
C ARG A 167 -39.41 13.45 -1.03
N ILE A 168 -39.06 12.26 -1.47
CA ILE A 168 -37.69 11.73 -1.45
C ILE A 168 -37.29 11.31 -2.86
N LEU A 169 -36.16 11.83 -3.34
CA LEU A 169 -35.61 11.43 -4.64
C LEU A 169 -34.93 10.06 -4.54
N LYS A 170 -34.94 9.31 -5.65
CA LYS A 170 -34.23 8.04 -5.73
C LYS A 170 -32.73 8.26 -5.47
N GLY A 171 -32.16 7.49 -4.55
CA GLY A 171 -30.77 7.59 -4.12
C GLY A 171 -30.54 8.52 -2.94
N PHE A 172 -31.61 9.04 -2.32
CA PHE A 172 -31.54 9.73 -1.04
C PHE A 172 -30.99 8.81 0.05
N ASP A 173 -30.05 9.35 0.81
CA ASP A 173 -29.37 8.67 1.90
C ASP A 173 -28.83 9.74 2.85
N TRP A 174 -29.54 10.02 3.94
CA TRP A 174 -29.15 11.04 4.92
C TRP A 174 -28.37 10.39 6.07
N ARG A 175 -27.11 10.80 6.25
CA ARG A 175 -26.13 10.14 7.13
C ARG A 175 -25.51 11.09 8.14
N GLU A 176 -26.29 12.01 8.72
CA GLU A 176 -25.77 12.95 9.73
C GLU A 176 -25.18 12.23 10.96
N ASP A 177 -25.69 11.06 11.31
CA ASP A 177 -25.18 10.25 12.43
C ASP A 177 -23.74 9.73 12.19
N GLU A 178 -23.29 9.68 10.93
CA GLU A 178 -21.92 9.29 10.57
C GLU A 178 -20.94 10.48 10.55
N ARG A 179 -21.44 11.71 10.68
CA ARG A 179 -20.64 12.93 10.59
C ARG A 179 -19.77 13.08 11.84
N PRO A 180 -18.43 13.13 11.70
CA PRO A 180 -17.58 13.47 12.83
C PRO A 180 -17.76 14.96 13.15
N ASN A 181 -18.11 15.25 14.39
CA ASN A 181 -18.26 16.62 14.91
C ASN A 181 -17.03 17.06 15.72
N SER A 182 -16.24 16.10 16.18
CA SER A 182 -15.03 16.27 16.98
C SER A 182 -13.90 15.35 16.53
N VAL A 183 -12.69 15.55 17.06
CA VAL A 183 -11.53 14.68 16.76
C VAL A 183 -11.72 13.32 17.44
N GLU A 184 -12.33 13.31 18.61
CA GLU A 184 -12.64 12.12 19.40
C GLU A 184 -13.59 11.17 18.64
N ASP A 185 -14.50 11.71 17.82
CA ASP A 185 -15.41 10.91 17.00
C ASP A 185 -14.68 10.01 15.98
N LEU A 186 -13.44 10.36 15.60
CA LEU A 186 -12.62 9.53 14.70
C LEU A 186 -12.22 8.19 15.33
N PHE A 187 -12.21 8.11 16.67
CA PHE A 187 -11.75 6.96 17.44
C PHE A 187 -12.90 6.28 18.21
N LYS A 188 -14.15 6.67 17.95
CA LYS A 188 -15.33 6.15 18.68
C LYS A 188 -15.48 4.63 18.57
N ASP A 189 -15.07 4.07 17.43
CA ASP A 189 -15.14 2.64 17.15
C ASP A 189 -13.86 1.88 17.55
N ASP A 190 -12.82 2.59 18.03
CA ASP A 190 -11.57 1.96 18.44
C ASP A 190 -11.70 1.32 19.82
N PRO A 191 -11.10 0.13 20.03
CA PRO A 191 -11.04 -0.46 21.36
C PRO A 191 -10.22 0.43 22.31
N PRO A 192 -10.48 0.37 23.63
CA PRO A 192 -9.68 1.11 24.61
C PRO A 192 -8.19 0.83 24.42
N LEU A 193 -7.38 1.89 24.41
CA LEU A 193 -5.94 1.75 24.25
C LEU A 193 -5.36 0.98 25.44
N GLU A 194 -4.78 -0.18 25.18
CA GLU A 194 -3.94 -0.89 26.15
C GLU A 194 -2.57 -0.19 26.23
N LEU A 195 -2.46 0.79 27.12
CA LEU A 195 -1.20 1.50 27.34
C LEU A 195 -0.17 0.54 27.98
N PRO A 196 0.96 0.24 27.33
CA PRO A 196 2.00 -0.55 27.96
C PRO A 196 2.54 0.22 29.17
N VAL A 197 2.71 -0.46 30.30
CA VAL A 197 3.41 0.12 31.45
C VAL A 197 4.83 0.46 30.99
N ILE A 198 5.15 1.76 30.95
CA ILE A 198 6.50 2.23 30.66
C ILE A 198 7.38 1.75 31.82
N LYS A 199 8.10 0.65 31.61
CA LYS A 199 9.18 0.26 32.50
C LYS A 199 10.34 1.20 32.19
N GLY A 200 10.77 1.96 33.20
CA GLY A 200 12.02 2.70 33.12
C GLY A 200 13.19 1.76 32.86
N LEU A 201 14.37 2.32 32.63
CA LEU A 201 15.59 1.52 32.79
C LEU A 201 15.62 1.02 34.24
N ASP A 202 15.98 -0.25 34.41
CA ASP A 202 16.27 -0.77 35.74
C ASP A 202 17.40 0.06 36.38
N ASP A 203 17.42 0.11 37.71
CA ASP A 203 18.48 0.81 38.44
C ASP A 203 19.85 0.34 37.94
N TYR A 204 20.79 1.28 37.80
CA TYR A 204 22.16 0.95 37.42
C TYR A 204 22.72 -0.07 38.41
N ILE A 205 22.92 -1.30 37.93
CA ILE A 205 23.64 -2.33 38.65
C ILE A 205 25.12 -2.00 38.49
N PRO A 206 25.85 -1.62 39.55
CA PRO A 206 27.29 -1.41 39.49
C PRO A 206 27.94 -2.67 38.92
N GLU A 207 28.86 -2.49 37.97
CA GLU A 207 29.67 -3.61 37.49
C GLU A 207 30.43 -4.19 38.69
N GLU A 208 30.26 -5.49 38.97
CA GLU A 208 31.18 -6.19 39.87
C GLU A 208 32.59 -6.02 39.32
N ASP A 209 33.58 -5.80 40.21
CA ASP A 209 34.98 -5.59 39.83
C ASP A 209 35.38 -6.61 38.75
N PHE A 210 35.58 -6.12 37.53
CA PHE A 210 35.83 -6.94 36.34
C PHE A 210 37.03 -7.90 36.50
N PHE A 211 37.88 -7.64 37.49
CA PHE A 211 39.00 -8.49 37.86
C PHE A 211 38.77 -9.10 39.25
N ASP A 212 38.07 -10.23 39.30
CA ASP A 212 38.13 -11.08 40.49
C ASP A 212 39.51 -11.77 40.58
N GLU A 213 39.87 -12.21 41.79
CA GLU A 213 41.16 -12.86 42.05
C GLU A 213 41.33 -14.13 41.18
N ASP A 214 40.20 -14.77 40.82
CA ASP A 214 40.14 -15.93 39.95
C ASP A 214 40.41 -15.58 38.47
N LEU A 215 39.91 -14.45 37.94
CA LEU A 215 40.24 -13.94 36.60
C LEU A 215 41.72 -13.60 36.52
N THR A 216 42.26 -12.98 37.58
CA THR A 216 43.66 -12.58 37.65
C THR A 216 44.57 -13.82 37.63
N ASN A 217 44.19 -14.86 38.37
CA ASN A 217 44.86 -16.16 38.35
C ASN A 217 44.72 -16.85 36.98
N ARG A 218 43.54 -16.82 36.34
CA ARG A 218 43.30 -17.36 35.00
C ARG A 218 44.09 -16.63 33.91
N ILE A 219 44.22 -15.30 33.98
CA ILE A 219 45.03 -14.50 33.05
C ILE A 219 46.51 -14.87 33.18
N ASN A 220 47.00 -15.07 34.40
CA ASN A 220 48.38 -15.49 34.65
C ASN A 220 48.65 -16.93 34.20
N LEU A 221 47.71 -17.86 34.41
CA LEU A 221 47.75 -19.21 33.83
C LEU A 221 47.67 -19.19 32.30
N GLY A 222 46.84 -18.32 31.73
CA GLY A 222 46.67 -18.13 30.28
C GLY A 222 47.92 -17.57 29.59
N LYS A 223 48.69 -16.70 30.27
CA LYS A 223 50.01 -16.25 29.78
C LYS A 223 51.04 -17.41 29.75
N LYS A 224 51.01 -18.31 30.74
CA LYS A 224 51.83 -19.54 30.75
C LYS A 224 51.42 -20.52 29.63
N ASN A 225 50.13 -20.65 29.36
CA ASN A 225 49.59 -21.56 28.35
C ASN A 225 49.62 -21.01 26.90
N ARG A 226 49.77 -19.69 26.73
CA ARG A 226 49.96 -19.03 25.41
C ARG A 226 51.30 -19.36 24.74
N ALA A 227 52.29 -19.87 25.49
CA ALA A 227 53.50 -20.45 24.91
C ALA A 227 53.28 -21.86 24.30
N LEU A 228 52.12 -22.50 24.56
CA LEU A 228 51.90 -23.93 24.28
C LEU A 228 50.66 -24.25 23.43
N SER A 229 49.87 -23.29 22.97
CA SER A 229 48.69 -23.58 22.15
C SER A 229 48.38 -22.51 21.11
N SER A 230 49.23 -22.46 20.08
CA SER A 230 48.84 -21.95 18.76
C SER A 230 47.84 -22.91 18.11
N ARG A 231 46.57 -22.96 18.55
CA ARG A 231 45.49 -23.66 17.80
C ARG A 231 44.10 -23.34 18.38
N GLY A 232 43.19 -22.91 17.49
CA GLY A 232 41.74 -23.01 17.67
C GLY A 232 40.99 -21.67 17.81
N ARG A 233 40.41 -21.18 16.70
CA ARG A 233 39.52 -20.02 16.64
C ARG A 233 38.05 -20.44 16.85
N ILE A 234 37.30 -19.60 17.55
CA ILE A 234 35.85 -19.68 17.81
C ILE A 234 35.03 -19.43 16.52
N ASN A 235 33.99 -20.24 16.33
CA ASN A 235 33.12 -20.32 15.14
C ASN A 235 32.07 -19.19 15.14
N LYS A 236 32.03 -18.39 14.07
CA LYS A 236 30.98 -17.39 13.76
C LYS A 236 30.48 -17.78 12.38
N GLN A 237 29.20 -18.13 12.22
CA GLN A 237 28.62 -18.64 10.97
C GLN A 237 29.06 -17.79 9.76
N ARG A 238 30.08 -18.28 9.06
CA ARG A 238 30.79 -17.58 8.00
C ARG A 238 30.16 -18.03 6.68
N ASN A 239 29.90 -17.08 5.79
CA ASN A 239 29.55 -17.44 4.41
C ASN A 239 30.71 -18.24 3.80
N LEU A 240 30.42 -19.46 3.37
CA LEU A 240 31.38 -20.39 2.80
C LEU A 240 31.72 -20.07 1.33
N LEU A 241 30.96 -19.17 0.69
CA LEU A 241 31.29 -18.65 -0.63
C LEU A 241 32.42 -17.63 -0.55
N ARG A 242 33.31 -17.62 -1.57
CA ARG A 242 34.45 -16.68 -1.64
C ARG A 242 34.02 -15.22 -1.76
N SER A 243 32.86 -14.94 -2.36
CA SER A 243 32.27 -13.60 -2.44
C SER A 243 30.75 -13.65 -2.58
N LYS A 244 30.07 -12.63 -2.02
CA LYS A 244 28.60 -12.48 -2.09
C LYS A 244 28.11 -11.92 -3.42
N HIS A 245 28.89 -11.04 -4.05
CA HIS A 245 28.46 -10.24 -5.20
C HIS A 245 29.31 -10.46 -6.46
N ASN A 246 30.49 -11.06 -6.33
CA ASN A 246 31.38 -11.29 -7.47
C ASN A 246 31.23 -12.71 -8.02
N PHE A 247 30.32 -12.86 -8.98
CA PHE A 247 30.05 -14.12 -9.67
C PHE A 247 31.01 -14.39 -10.84
N LYS A 248 31.75 -13.38 -11.30
CA LYS A 248 32.66 -13.54 -12.46
C LYS A 248 33.98 -14.19 -12.07
N ASP A 249 34.56 -13.76 -10.95
CA ASP A 249 35.93 -14.16 -10.57
C ASP A 249 35.98 -15.34 -9.59
N HIS A 250 34.85 -15.66 -8.97
CA HIS A 250 34.80 -16.68 -7.91
C HIS A 250 33.85 -17.85 -8.17
N TRP A 251 33.06 -17.79 -9.25
CA TRP A 251 32.23 -18.90 -9.67
C TRP A 251 32.76 -19.47 -10.99
N ASN A 252 32.64 -20.77 -11.14
CA ASN A 252 32.97 -21.48 -12.37
C ASN A 252 31.74 -21.51 -13.27
N SER A 253 31.91 -21.28 -14.58
CA SER A 253 30.82 -21.35 -15.56
C SER A 253 31.07 -22.42 -16.62
N LYS A 254 29.99 -23.05 -17.09
CA LYS A 254 29.98 -23.88 -18.30
C LYS A 254 28.78 -23.47 -19.14
N GLY A 255 29.01 -23.04 -20.38
CA GLY A 255 27.92 -22.59 -21.25
C GLY A 255 27.22 -21.29 -20.81
N VAL A 256 27.73 -20.61 -19.77
CA VAL A 256 27.17 -19.35 -19.25
C VAL A 256 28.22 -18.24 -19.28
N GLN A 257 27.82 -17.05 -19.72
CA GLN A 257 28.62 -15.83 -19.65
C GLN A 257 28.10 -14.93 -18.54
N VAL A 258 29.00 -14.48 -17.64
CA VAL A 258 28.70 -13.53 -16.57
C VAL A 258 29.09 -12.13 -17.04
N ILE A 259 28.13 -11.19 -17.02
CA ILE A 259 28.26 -9.84 -17.57
C ILE A 259 27.95 -8.84 -16.44
N LYS A 260 28.68 -7.71 -16.41
CA LYS A 260 28.33 -6.57 -15.55
C LYS A 260 27.15 -5.83 -16.15
N THR A 261 26.17 -5.47 -15.34
CA THR A 261 24.96 -4.76 -15.77
C THR A 261 24.83 -3.44 -15.02
N SER A 262 23.99 -2.53 -15.53
CA SER A 262 23.63 -1.27 -14.85
C SER A 262 22.39 -1.43 -13.96
N VAL A 263 21.77 -2.62 -13.91
CA VAL A 263 20.62 -2.91 -13.04
C VAL A 263 21.01 -2.75 -11.57
N LEU A 264 20.22 -1.98 -10.83
CA LEU A 264 20.44 -1.76 -9.41
C LEU A 264 19.96 -2.95 -8.57
N ALA A 265 20.78 -3.31 -7.58
CA ALA A 265 20.39 -4.27 -6.55
C ALA A 265 19.32 -3.67 -5.61
N PRO A 266 18.64 -4.49 -4.77
CA PRO A 266 17.68 -4.01 -3.77
C PRO A 266 18.22 -2.90 -2.85
N ASN A 267 19.53 -2.87 -2.60
CA ASN A 267 20.21 -1.84 -1.82
C ASN A 267 20.57 -0.57 -2.63
N LYS A 268 20.08 -0.44 -3.87
CA LYS A 268 20.34 0.66 -4.82
C LYS A 268 21.81 0.82 -5.23
N LYS A 269 22.65 -0.22 -5.06
CA LYS A 269 24.06 -0.22 -5.49
C LYS A 269 24.25 -1.01 -6.79
N ASN A 270 25.32 -0.68 -7.51
CA ASN A 270 25.72 -1.35 -8.75
C ASN A 270 26.56 -2.62 -8.47
N GLU A 271 25.93 -3.62 -7.85
CA GLU A 271 26.58 -4.86 -7.37
C GLU A 271 25.97 -6.12 -8.01
N VAL A 272 25.23 -5.95 -9.10
CA VAL A 272 24.47 -7.01 -9.77
C VAL A 272 25.30 -7.64 -10.89
N SER A 273 25.20 -8.97 -11.02
CA SER A 273 25.73 -9.69 -12.17
C SER A 273 24.58 -10.21 -13.03
N GLU A 274 24.68 -10.08 -14.34
CA GLU A 274 23.79 -10.72 -15.30
C GLU A 274 24.44 -12.00 -15.82
N ILE A 275 23.66 -13.06 -16.00
CA ILE A 275 24.14 -14.30 -16.63
C ILE A 275 23.32 -14.60 -17.88
N LYS A 276 24.01 -15.03 -18.95
CA LYS A 276 23.40 -15.45 -20.22
C LYS A 276 23.89 -16.83 -20.62
N GLY A 277 22.95 -17.72 -20.98
CA GLY A 277 23.24 -19.03 -21.53
C GLY A 277 23.67 -18.96 -23.00
N LYS A 278 24.44 -19.96 -23.46
CA LYS A 278 24.72 -20.19 -24.88
C LYS A 278 23.60 -20.99 -25.54
N ALA A 279 23.52 -20.94 -26.88
CA ALA A 279 22.41 -21.53 -27.65
C ALA A 279 22.29 -23.06 -27.59
N SER A 280 23.35 -23.78 -27.19
CA SER A 280 23.30 -25.24 -27.04
C SER A 280 24.21 -25.74 -25.92
N GLY A 281 23.73 -26.75 -25.19
CA GLY A 281 24.45 -27.44 -24.12
C GLY A 281 23.92 -27.20 -22.70
N ASN A 282 24.50 -27.91 -21.74
CA ASN A 282 24.18 -27.74 -20.31
C ASN A 282 24.83 -26.46 -19.77
N ASN A 283 24.03 -25.40 -19.70
CA ASN A 283 24.44 -24.09 -19.23
C ASN A 283 24.26 -23.98 -17.71
N TYR A 284 25.36 -23.83 -16.98
CA TYR A 284 25.32 -23.63 -15.55
C TYR A 284 26.47 -22.78 -15.01
N LEU A 285 26.20 -22.14 -13.87
CA LEU A 285 27.16 -21.43 -13.04
C LEU A 285 27.24 -22.15 -11.68
N TYR A 286 28.44 -22.40 -11.15
CA TYR A 286 28.60 -23.12 -9.88
C TYR A 286 29.77 -22.64 -9.03
N HIS A 287 29.67 -22.89 -7.72
CA HIS A 287 30.74 -22.71 -6.77
C HIS A 287 30.83 -23.96 -5.88
N HIS A 288 32.01 -24.51 -5.70
CA HIS A 288 32.25 -25.64 -4.79
C HIS A 288 32.90 -25.16 -3.50
N ILE A 289 32.70 -25.90 -2.41
CA ILE A 289 33.33 -25.69 -1.11
C ILE A 289 34.07 -26.97 -0.70
N ASP A 290 35.02 -26.85 0.21
CA ASP A 290 35.85 -27.99 0.63
C ASP A 290 35.19 -28.88 1.69
N SER A 291 34.01 -28.53 2.20
CA SER A 291 33.26 -29.35 3.15
C SER A 291 32.72 -30.64 2.52
N THR A 292 32.81 -31.75 3.23
CA THR A 292 32.33 -33.08 2.81
C THR A 292 31.08 -33.55 3.54
N GLU A 293 30.70 -32.89 4.63
CA GLU A 293 29.52 -33.19 5.44
C GLU A 293 28.89 -31.91 6.02
N GLY A 294 27.64 -32.02 6.47
CA GLY A 294 26.93 -30.97 7.19
C GLY A 294 25.57 -30.62 6.58
N GLU A 295 24.82 -29.76 7.28
CA GLU A 295 23.60 -29.17 6.75
C GLU A 295 23.91 -27.82 6.10
N PHE A 296 23.61 -27.69 4.81
CA PHE A 296 23.92 -26.50 4.03
C PHE A 296 22.67 -25.73 3.67
N LYS A 297 22.73 -24.40 3.80
CA LYS A 297 21.71 -23.47 3.29
C LYS A 297 22.31 -22.55 2.24
N PHE A 298 21.86 -22.71 1.01
CA PHE A 298 22.18 -21.78 -0.08
C PHE A 298 21.05 -20.77 -0.23
N SER A 299 21.39 -19.49 -0.39
CA SER A 299 20.44 -18.44 -0.72
C SER A 299 21.02 -17.43 -1.69
N ILE A 300 20.16 -16.87 -2.54
CA ILE A 300 20.53 -15.89 -3.56
C ILE A 300 19.33 -15.03 -3.92
N TRP A 301 19.57 -13.77 -4.28
CA TRP A 301 18.56 -12.91 -4.86
C TRP A 301 18.58 -13.02 -6.38
N LEU A 302 17.39 -13.16 -6.96
CA LEU A 302 17.20 -13.31 -8.40
C LEU A 302 16.15 -12.33 -8.90
N LYS A 303 16.35 -11.84 -10.12
CA LYS A 303 15.39 -11.05 -10.91
C LYS A 303 15.58 -11.41 -12.38
N GLY A 304 14.51 -11.38 -13.18
CA GLY A 304 14.62 -11.54 -14.63
C GLY A 304 13.43 -12.23 -15.27
N LYS A 305 13.68 -12.89 -16.40
CA LYS A 305 12.68 -13.61 -17.20
C LYS A 305 13.27 -14.93 -17.67
N GLY A 306 12.53 -16.02 -17.46
CA GLY A 306 12.98 -17.38 -17.79
C GLY A 306 12.75 -18.35 -16.62
N THR A 307 13.13 -19.60 -16.83
CA THR A 307 13.03 -20.66 -15.82
C THR A 307 14.40 -21.28 -15.60
N ILE A 308 14.89 -21.25 -14.36
CA ILE A 308 16.20 -21.81 -13.99
C ILE A 308 16.07 -22.80 -12.84
N GLN A 309 17.13 -23.54 -12.55
CA GLN A 309 17.20 -24.44 -11.39
C GLN A 309 18.30 -24.01 -10.42
N LEU A 310 17.96 -23.95 -9.13
CA LEU A 310 18.96 -23.89 -8.05
C LEU A 310 19.20 -25.31 -7.54
N VAL A 311 20.48 -25.70 -7.45
CA VAL A 311 20.85 -27.07 -7.09
C VAL A 311 21.97 -27.09 -6.06
N ILE A 312 21.82 -27.90 -4.99
CA ILE A 312 22.93 -28.35 -4.15
C ILE A 312 23.29 -29.76 -4.63
N GLN A 313 24.55 -29.96 -4.99
CA GLN A 313 25.03 -31.18 -5.63
C GLN A 313 26.39 -31.58 -5.09
N GLU A 314 26.72 -32.86 -5.19
CA GLU A 314 28.05 -33.37 -4.97
C GLU A 314 29.06 -32.82 -6.01
N HIS A 315 30.31 -32.64 -5.58
CA HIS A 315 31.45 -32.28 -6.40
C HIS A 315 32.58 -33.31 -6.23
N GLY A 316 32.86 -34.07 -7.30
CA GLY A 316 34.00 -34.99 -7.38
C GLY A 316 33.66 -36.48 -7.42
N GLY A 317 32.41 -36.88 -7.12
CA GLY A 317 31.92 -38.26 -7.26
C GLY A 317 30.90 -38.41 -8.40
N ASP A 318 29.71 -38.94 -8.11
CA ASP A 318 28.67 -39.23 -9.11
C ASP A 318 27.80 -38.00 -9.47
N PHE A 319 28.07 -36.88 -8.81
CA PHE A 319 27.30 -35.64 -8.93
C PHE A 319 25.85 -35.81 -8.46
N THR A 320 25.60 -36.55 -7.38
CA THR A 320 24.29 -36.66 -6.75
C THR A 320 23.71 -35.27 -6.44
N ARG A 321 22.50 -35.00 -6.91
CA ARG A 321 21.76 -33.76 -6.63
C ARG A 321 20.99 -33.92 -5.32
N TYR A 322 21.52 -33.37 -4.23
CA TYR A 322 20.88 -33.44 -2.92
C TYR A 322 19.59 -32.63 -2.83
N LYS A 323 19.56 -31.44 -3.47
CA LYS A 323 18.34 -30.63 -3.57
C LYS A 323 18.29 -29.87 -4.89
N THR A 324 17.11 -29.86 -5.52
CA THR A 324 16.81 -29.06 -6.72
C THR A 324 15.56 -28.23 -6.48
N MET A 325 15.57 -26.98 -6.92
CA MET A 325 14.41 -26.09 -6.92
C MET A 325 14.28 -25.39 -8.27
N ASN A 326 13.13 -25.55 -8.91
CA ASN A 326 12.77 -24.81 -10.12
C ASN A 326 12.34 -23.39 -9.74
N VAL A 327 12.89 -22.38 -10.41
CA VAL A 327 12.58 -20.97 -10.18
C VAL A 327 12.10 -20.34 -11.48
N SER A 328 10.86 -19.86 -11.47
CA SER A 328 10.32 -18.99 -12.52
C SER A 328 10.64 -17.54 -12.17
N LEU A 329 11.52 -16.92 -12.95
CA LEU A 329 12.01 -15.57 -12.68
C LEU A 329 10.93 -14.51 -12.97
N LYS A 330 10.93 -13.46 -12.14
CA LYS A 330 10.03 -12.31 -12.26
C LYS A 330 10.83 -11.03 -12.44
N ASP A 331 10.21 -9.99 -12.98
CA ASP A 331 10.84 -8.66 -13.14
C ASP A 331 10.98 -7.87 -11.82
N LYS A 332 10.88 -8.55 -10.68
CA LYS A 332 11.15 -7.99 -9.35
C LYS A 332 12.14 -8.89 -8.61
N TRP A 333 12.93 -8.28 -7.72
CA TRP A 333 13.88 -9.01 -6.88
C TRP A 333 13.15 -9.91 -5.88
N GLU A 334 13.45 -11.20 -5.91
CA GLU A 334 12.99 -12.18 -4.92
C GLU A 334 14.19 -12.95 -4.38
N LYS A 335 14.17 -13.25 -3.08
CA LYS A 335 15.20 -14.07 -2.43
C LYS A 335 14.74 -15.52 -2.45
N TYR A 336 15.61 -16.39 -2.97
CA TYR A 336 15.37 -17.82 -3.02
C TYR A 336 16.38 -18.54 -2.13
N SER A 337 15.95 -19.63 -1.49
CA SER A 337 16.83 -20.46 -0.67
C SER A 337 16.50 -21.93 -0.75
N ILE A 338 17.53 -22.77 -0.74
CA ILE A 338 17.44 -24.21 -0.65
C ILE A 338 18.35 -24.71 0.46
N SER A 339 17.92 -25.75 1.16
CA SER A 339 18.73 -26.45 2.15
C SER A 339 18.81 -27.94 1.86
N SER A 340 19.91 -28.54 2.28
CA SER A 340 20.12 -29.97 2.21
C SER A 340 21.11 -30.43 3.27
N VAL A 341 20.88 -31.63 3.79
CA VAL A 341 21.87 -32.36 4.59
C VAL A 341 22.74 -33.18 3.65
N LYS A 342 24.04 -33.23 3.94
CA LYS A 342 24.99 -34.12 3.30
C LYS A 342 25.71 -34.95 4.34
N ALA A 343 25.72 -36.27 4.14
CA ALA A 343 26.53 -37.20 4.91
C ALA A 343 27.98 -37.20 4.38
N ASP A 344 28.94 -37.51 5.26
CA ASP A 344 30.34 -37.65 4.87
C ASP A 344 30.52 -38.90 4.00
N ASP A 345 30.80 -38.65 2.72
CA ASP A 345 31.16 -39.67 1.73
C ASP A 345 32.53 -39.35 1.10
N GLY A 346 33.27 -38.40 1.68
CA GLY A 346 34.55 -37.90 1.18
C GLY A 346 34.46 -36.94 -0.02
N ASN A 347 33.28 -36.74 -0.61
CA ASN A 347 33.10 -35.82 -1.73
C ASN A 347 32.71 -34.41 -1.28
N LYS A 348 33.14 -33.41 -2.04
CA LYS A 348 32.88 -31.99 -1.76
C LYS A 348 31.46 -31.58 -2.14
N VAL A 349 31.01 -30.41 -1.69
CA VAL A 349 29.71 -29.83 -2.08
C VAL A 349 29.88 -28.73 -3.11
N ARG A 350 28.96 -28.65 -4.07
CA ARG A 350 28.76 -27.48 -4.93
C ARG A 350 27.33 -26.98 -4.94
N VAL A 351 27.19 -25.67 -5.11
CA VAL A 351 25.92 -24.99 -5.40
C VAL A 351 25.91 -24.53 -6.84
N MET A 352 24.77 -24.65 -7.50
CA MET A 352 24.64 -24.39 -8.93
C MET A 352 23.38 -23.61 -9.28
N ILE A 353 23.50 -22.82 -10.34
CA ILE A 353 22.41 -22.22 -11.11
C ILE A 353 22.46 -22.86 -12.49
N CYS A 354 21.45 -23.67 -12.82
CA CYS A 354 21.40 -24.51 -14.01
C CYS A 354 20.21 -24.15 -14.92
N GLU A 355 20.19 -24.74 -16.12
CA GLU A 355 19.12 -24.59 -17.12
C GLU A 355 18.97 -23.16 -17.65
N VAL A 356 20.06 -22.37 -17.63
CA VAL A 356 20.04 -20.99 -18.12
C VAL A 356 20.02 -20.99 -19.65
N GLN A 357 18.90 -20.60 -20.25
CA GLN A 357 18.74 -20.56 -21.70
C GLN A 357 19.35 -19.29 -22.31
N ASN A 358 19.56 -19.28 -23.63
CA ASN A 358 20.04 -18.09 -24.35
C ASN A 358 18.99 -16.98 -24.46
N THR A 359 17.70 -17.33 -24.34
CA THR A 359 16.57 -16.39 -24.32
C THR A 359 16.29 -15.83 -22.93
N ASP A 360 16.89 -16.41 -21.88
CA ASP A 360 16.66 -15.99 -20.51
C ASP A 360 17.44 -14.71 -20.20
N THR A 361 16.86 -13.91 -19.31
CA THR A 361 17.56 -12.80 -18.67
C THR A 361 17.58 -13.07 -17.19
N VAL A 362 18.77 -13.24 -16.61
CA VAL A 362 18.92 -13.64 -15.21
C VAL A 362 19.89 -12.72 -14.50
N TYR A 363 19.40 -12.02 -13.49
CA TYR A 363 20.18 -11.13 -12.63
C TYR A 363 20.39 -11.78 -11.27
N LEU A 364 21.63 -11.72 -10.78
CA LEU A 364 22.09 -12.36 -9.54
C LEU A 364 22.60 -11.31 -8.56
N TRP A 365 22.23 -11.45 -7.29
CA TRP A 365 22.76 -10.62 -6.21
C TRP A 365 22.83 -11.37 -4.87
N ASN A 366 23.85 -11.02 -4.07
CA ASN A 366 23.99 -11.40 -2.66
C ASN A 366 23.80 -12.91 -2.39
N SER A 367 24.69 -13.71 -2.97
CA SER A 367 24.72 -15.16 -2.75
C SER A 367 25.36 -15.51 -1.39
N SER A 368 24.80 -16.51 -0.72
CA SER A 368 25.29 -16.99 0.57
C SER A 368 25.12 -18.50 0.68
N LEU A 369 26.17 -19.18 1.14
CA LEU A 369 26.14 -20.58 1.54
C LEU A 369 26.64 -20.66 2.98
N THR A 370 25.82 -21.16 3.89
CA THR A 370 26.17 -21.32 5.30
C THR A 370 25.95 -22.75 5.74
N MET A 371 26.76 -23.23 6.69
CA MET A 371 26.38 -24.42 7.45
C MET A 371 25.38 -24.02 8.52
N ILE A 372 24.34 -24.83 8.68
CA ILE A 372 23.43 -24.78 9.82
C ILE A 372 24.04 -25.75 10.83
N ASP A 373 24.28 -25.25 12.05
CA ASP A 373 24.78 -26.05 13.17
C ASP A 373 23.66 -26.88 13.81
#